data_AF-A0A898NXJ2-F1
#
_entry.id   AF-A0A898NXJ2-F1
#
_cell.length_a   1.000
_cell.length_b   1.000
_cell.length_c   1.000
_cell.angle_alpha   90.00
_cell.angle_beta   90.00
_cell.angle_gamma   90.00
#
_symmetry.space_group_name_H-M   'P 1'
#
loop_
_entity.id
_entity.type
_entity.pdbx_description
1 polymer ?
#
loop_
_entity_poly.entity_id
_entity_poly.type
_entity_poly.pdbx_seq_one_letter_code
_entity_poly.pdbx_strand_id
1 'polypeptide(L)' 'MVTWSRASTIIPTMIGHTIAIHNGKEHFPIYITDRMVGHKLGEFVPTLNFRGHAKNDNRSRR' A
#
# COMPACT_ATOMS: atom_id res chain seq x y z
N MET A 1 5.83 11.13 -8.77
CA MET A 1 6.45 9.98 -9.49
C MET A 1 5.53 8.77 -9.37
N VAL A 2 5.21 8.08 -10.46
CA VAL A 2 4.39 6.84 -10.46
C VAL A 2 5.29 5.63 -10.69
N THR A 3 5.01 4.51 -10.03
CA THR A 3 5.81 3.28 -10.17
C THR A 3 4.93 2.03 -10.11
N TRP A 4 5.25 1.09 -10.99
CA TRP A 4 4.73 -0.28 -10.98
C TRP A 4 5.68 -1.26 -10.28
N SER A 5 6.92 -0.85 -10.02
CA SER A 5 7.92 -1.70 -9.40
C SER A 5 7.72 -1.75 -7.89
N ARG A 6 7.04 -2.80 -7.44
CA ARG A 6 6.83 -3.09 -6.01
C ARG A 6 8.01 -3.78 -5.35
N ALA A 7 8.89 -4.42 -6.13
CA ALA A 7 10.01 -5.20 -5.63
C ALA A 7 11.25 -4.36 -5.29
N SER A 8 11.30 -3.11 -5.77
CA SER A 8 12.39 -2.17 -5.54
C SER A 8 12.50 -1.80 -4.06
N THR A 9 13.73 -1.73 -3.58
CA THR A 9 14.08 -1.34 -2.21
C THR A 9 14.15 0.18 -2.09
N ILE A 10 13.68 0.72 -0.97
CA ILE A 10 13.76 2.15 -0.66
C ILE A 10 15.19 2.51 -0.26
N ILE A 11 15.75 3.48 -0.98
CA ILE A 11 17.12 4.00 -0.79
C ILE A 11 17.02 5.35 -0.04
N PRO A 12 17.98 5.74 0.81
CA PRO A 12 17.94 6.99 1.57
C PRO A 12 17.69 8.25 0.74
N THR A 13 18.10 8.27 -0.53
CA THR A 13 17.88 9.39 -1.45
C THR A 13 16.41 9.64 -1.78
N MET A 14 15.52 8.67 -1.50
CA MET A 14 14.08 8.77 -1.74
C MET A 14 13.34 9.43 -0.57
N ILE A 15 14.00 9.68 0.57
CA ILE A 15 13.36 10.33 1.74
C ILE A 15 12.82 11.71 1.33
N GLY A 16 11.61 12.04 1.79
CA GLY A 16 10.95 13.30 1.47
C GLY A 16 10.21 13.33 0.14
N HIS A 17 10.28 12.25 -0.65
CA HIS A 17 9.55 12.15 -1.92
C HIS A 17 8.19 11.47 -1.71
N THR A 18 7.21 11.90 -2.51
CA THR A 18 5.93 11.20 -2.63
C THR A 18 5.93 10.34 -3.87
N ILE A 19 5.83 9.02 -3.67
CA ILE A 19 5.86 8.02 -4.72
C ILE A 19 4.48 7.35 -4.79
N ALA A 20 3.88 7.34 -5.96
CA ALA A 20 2.61 6.69 -6.21
C ALA A 20 2.87 5.24 -6.66
N ILE A 21 2.56 4.28 -5.78
CA ILE A 21 2.89 2.86 -5.96
C ILE A 21 1.63 2.10 -6.40
N HIS A 22 1.75 1.30 -7.46
CA HIS A 22 0.64 0.50 -7.99
C HIS A 22 0.27 -0.68 -7.08
N ASN A 23 -1.02 -0.85 -6.76
CA ASN A 23 -1.52 -1.96 -5.94
C ASN A 23 -2.13 -3.14 -6.72
N GLY A 24 -2.18 -3.04 -8.06
CA GLY A 24 -2.90 -3.98 -8.92
C GLY A 24 -4.15 -3.39 -9.57
N LYS A 25 -4.67 -2.28 -9.04
CA LYS A 25 -5.83 -1.55 -9.55
C LYS A 25 -5.55 -0.06 -9.73
N GLU A 26 -4.96 0.57 -8.74
CA GLU A 26 -4.68 2.01 -8.73
C GLU A 26 -3.33 2.33 -8.09
N HIS A 27 -2.90 3.59 -8.19
CA HIS A 27 -1.65 4.06 -7.61
C HIS A 27 -1.91 4.84 -6.32
N PHE A 28 -1.32 4.36 -5.22
CA PHE A 28 -1.45 5.00 -3.91
C PHE A 28 -0.25 5.92 -3.66
N PRO A 29 -0.46 7.24 -3.42
CA PRO A 29 0.61 8.16 -3.09
C PRO A 29 1.10 7.92 -1.65
N ILE A 30 2.38 7.57 -1.51
CA ILE A 30 3.04 7.35 -0.22
C ILE A 30 4.19 8.33 -0.07
N TYR A 31 4.22 9.02 1.06
CA TYR A 31 5.33 9.87 1.47
C TYR A 31 6.41 9.03 2.15
N ILE A 32 7.63 9.05 1.62
CA ILE A 32 8.73 8.23 2.12
C ILE A 32 9.41 8.90 3.32
N THR A 33 9.52 8.14 4.41
CA THR A 33 10.21 8.55 5.65
C THR A 33 11.47 7.72 5.87
N ASP A 34 12.37 8.20 6.72
CA ASP A 34 13.64 7.53 7.03
C ASP A 34 13.47 6.09 7.55
N ARG A 35 12.42 5.84 8.33
CA ARG A 35 12.09 4.51 8.88
C ARG A 35 11.69 3.48 7.82
N MET A 36 11.45 3.90 6.58
CA MET A 36 11.06 3.02 5.48
C MET A 36 12.28 2.55 4.65
N VAL A 37 13.47 3.09 4.91
CA VAL A 37 14.70 2.69 4.21
C VAL A 37 14.98 1.20 4.44
N GLY A 38 15.37 0.49 3.38
CA GLY A 38 15.64 -0.95 3.42
C GLY A 38 14.42 -1.85 3.19
N HIS A 39 13.21 -1.31 3.28
CA HIS A 39 11.98 -2.03 2.93
C HIS A 39 11.68 -1.97 1.43
N LYS A 40 10.80 -2.85 0.96
CA LYS A 40 10.29 -2.82 -0.41
C LYS A 40 9.09 -1.89 -0.53
N LEU A 41 8.98 -1.19 -1.66
CA LEU A 41 7.84 -0.31 -1.96
C LEU A 41 6.49 -1.02 -1.85
N GLY A 42 6.44 -2.30 -2.19
CA GLY A 42 5.22 -3.11 -2.14
C GLY A 42 4.69 -3.42 -0.74
N GLU A 43 5.50 -3.29 0.32
CA GLU A 43 5.09 -3.57 1.71
C GLU A 43 4.13 -2.52 2.25
N PHE A 44 4.19 -1.30 1.71
CA PHE A 44 3.39 -0.17 2.18
C PHE A 44 2.07 0.00 1.44
N VAL A 45 1.77 -0.90 0.49
CA VAL A 45 0.53 -0.85 -0.30
C VAL A 45 -0.20 -2.20 -0.24
N PRO A 46 -1.46 -2.22 0.23
CA PRO A 46 -2.25 -3.44 0.25
C PRO A 46 -2.70 -3.82 -1.17
N THR A 47 -2.59 -5.11 -1.51
CA THR A 47 -3.00 -5.65 -2.81
C THR A 47 -4.44 -6.16 -2.83
N LEU A 48 -4.97 -6.55 -1.66
CA LEU A 48 -6.30 -7.13 -1.52
C LEU A 48 -7.08 -6.37 -0.45
N ASN A 49 -8.32 -6.00 -0.77
CA ASN A 49 -9.25 -5.44 0.20
C ASN A 49 -9.90 -6.57 1.00
N PHE A 50 -9.22 -7.02 2.05
CA PHE A 50 -9.76 -8.01 2.97
C PHE A 50 -10.79 -7.36 3.91
N ARG A 51 -12.08 -7.64 3.71
CA ARG A 51 -13.20 -7.11 4.52
C ARG A 51 -13.52 -7.94 5.77
N GLY A 52 -12.65 -8.88 6.13
CA GLY A 52 -12.93 -9.87 7.17
C GLY A 52 -13.83 -11.01 6.68
N HIS A 53 -13.98 -12.03 7.51
CA HIS A 53 -14.97 -13.08 7.25
C HIS A 53 -16.37 -12.51 7.49
N ALA A 54 -17.23 -12.55 6.47
CA ALA A 54 -18.61 -12.10 6.59
C ALA A 54 -19.32 -12.98 7.63
N LYS A 55 -19.45 -12.49 8.87
CA LYS A 55 -20.44 -13.05 9.79
C LYS A 55 -21.79 -12.61 9.24
N ASN A 56 -22.51 -13.53 8.61
CA ASN A 56 -23.93 -13.36 8.31
C ASN A 56 -24.67 -13.24 9.65
N ASP A 57 -24.66 -12.04 10.23
CA ASP A 57 -25.64 -11.67 11.24
C ASP A 57 -26.95 -11.52 10.48
N ASN A 58 -27.75 -12.58 10.46
CA ASN A 58 -29.15 -12.58 10.02
C ASN A 58 -30.00 -11.67 10.94
N ARG A 59 -29.66 -10.38 11.06
CA ARG A 59 -30.53 -9.37 11.64
C ARG A 59 -31.39 -8.77 10.54
N SER A 60 -32.28 -9.61 10.01
CA SER A 60 -33.55 -9.10 9.52
C SER A 60 -34.30 -8.55 10.74
N ARG A 61 -34.26 -7.24 10.92
CA ARG A 61 -35.13 -6.53 11.84
C ARG A 61 -35.77 -5.37 11.10
N ARG A 62 -36.73 -5.69 10.23
CA ARG A 62 -37.90 -4.85 9.91
C ARG A 62 -38.93 -5.67 9.17
#